data_AF-M7NX21-F1
#
_entry.id   AF-M7NX21-F1
#
_cell.length_a   1.000
_cell.length_b   1.000
_cell.length_c   1.000
_cell.angle_alpha   90.00
_cell.angle_beta   90.00
_cell.angle_gamma   90.00
#
_symmetry.space_group_name_H-M   'P 1'
#
loop_
_entity.id
_entity.type
_entity.pdbx_description
1 polymer ?
#
loop_
_entity_poly.entity_id
_entity_poly.type
_entity_poly.pdbx_seq_one_letter_code
_entity_poly.pdbx_strand_id
1 'polypeptide(L)'
;MPITTHKKLLLNCDMGESLGLWSMGLDEQAMPLIDMANIACGFHASDPLTMNRTVLLAKQSGVKIGAHPSYPDLVGFGRRSMQLRAEEIISLIHYQVGALAGICQAHQLQVSYVKPHGALYNDMMRDQAILKA
;
A
#
# COMPACT_ATOMS: atom_id res chain seq x y z
N MET A 1 29.13 -26.13 16.09
CA MET A 1 29.18 -24.72 15.65
C MET A 1 27.75 -24.20 15.60
N PRO A 2 27.38 -23.11 16.28
CA PRO A 2 26.03 -22.60 16.19
C PRO A 2 25.85 -21.94 14.82
N ILE A 3 24.88 -22.43 14.05
CA ILE A 3 24.45 -21.80 12.80
C ILE A 3 23.81 -20.47 13.21
N THR A 4 24.48 -19.36 12.96
CA THR A 4 23.87 -18.03 13.05
C THR A 4 22.80 -17.96 11.97
N THR A 5 21.53 -18.06 12.36
CA THR A 5 20.39 -17.80 11.47
C THR A 5 20.41 -16.32 11.09
N HIS A 6 21.02 -15.99 9.95
CA HIS A 6 20.91 -14.65 9.39
C HIS A 6 19.44 -14.36 9.08
N LYS A 7 18.87 -13.30 9.66
CA LYS A 7 17.52 -12.84 9.33
C LYS A 7 17.49 -12.48 7.84
N LYS A 8 16.69 -13.20 7.06
CA LYS A 8 16.43 -12.89 5.64
C LYS A 8 15.84 -11.47 5.56
N LEU A 9 16.47 -10.59 4.79
CA LEU A 9 15.89 -9.29 4.42
C LEU A 9 14.74 -9.52 3.44
N LEU A 10 13.69 -8.71 3.55
CA LEU A 10 12.52 -8.76 2.68
C LEU A 10 12.56 -7.60 1.69
N LEU A 11 12.27 -7.87 0.43
CA LEU A 11 12.14 -6.86 -0.60
C LEU A 11 10.66 -6.44 -0.74
N ASN A 12 10.40 -5.13 -0.68
CA ASN A 12 9.07 -4.58 -0.92
C ASN A 12 9.04 -3.66 -2.13
N CYS A 13 7.88 -3.57 -2.78
CA CYS A 13 7.63 -2.63 -3.88
C CYS A 13 6.22 -2.04 -3.76
N ASP A 14 6.05 -0.78 -4.15
CA ASP A 14 4.76 -0.12 -4.25
C ASP A 14 4.10 -0.56 -5.56
N MET A 15 2.87 -1.08 -5.49
CA MET A 15 2.19 -1.80 -6.58
C MET A 15 0.74 -1.33 -6.68
N GLY A 16 0.08 -1.65 -7.81
CA GLY A 16 -1.30 -1.29 -8.06
C GLY A 16 -1.51 0.21 -8.25
N GLU A 17 -0.49 0.94 -8.68
CA GLU A 17 -0.55 2.41 -8.79
C GLU A 17 -1.12 2.91 -10.13
N SER A 18 -1.69 2.01 -10.95
CA SER A 18 -2.44 2.38 -12.15
C SER A 18 -3.81 2.98 -11.78
N LEU A 19 -4.43 3.74 -12.67
CA LEU A 19 -5.74 4.36 -12.43
C LEU A 19 -6.55 4.50 -13.72
N GLY A 20 -7.66 3.76 -13.81
CA GLY A 20 -8.53 3.78 -14.99
C GLY A 20 -7.76 3.35 -16.25
N LEU A 21 -7.63 4.28 -17.21
CA LEU A 21 -6.89 4.04 -18.45
C LEU A 21 -5.38 4.30 -18.32
N TRP A 22 -4.93 4.90 -17.22
CA TRP A 22 -3.52 5.20 -17.02
C TRP A 22 -2.81 4.01 -16.37
N SER A 23 -1.82 3.46 -17.07
CA SER A 23 -0.94 2.41 -16.55
C SER A 23 0.31 3.02 -15.89
N MET A 24 0.67 2.50 -14.73
CA MET A 24 1.87 2.85 -13.98
C MET A 24 2.64 1.58 -13.62
N GLY A 25 3.97 1.63 -13.74
CA GLY A 25 4.84 0.52 -13.36
C GLY A 25 4.77 -0.70 -14.28
N LEU A 26 5.34 -1.80 -13.82
CA LEU A 26 5.39 -3.10 -14.50
C LEU A 26 5.04 -4.20 -13.50
N ASP A 27 3.87 -4.09 -12.86
CA ASP A 27 3.46 -4.92 -11.73
C ASP A 27 3.63 -6.42 -11.99
N GLU A 28 3.22 -6.91 -13.17
CA GLU A 28 3.33 -8.32 -13.54
C GLU A 28 4.78 -8.83 -13.59
N GLN A 29 5.73 -7.96 -13.95
CA GLN A 29 7.15 -8.31 -14.00
C GLN A 29 7.82 -8.17 -12.64
N ALA A 30 7.39 -7.20 -11.82
CA ALA A 30 7.97 -6.92 -10.52
C ALA A 30 7.47 -7.87 -9.41
N MET A 31 6.18 -8.24 -9.42
CA MET A 31 5.57 -9.08 -8.39
C MET A 31 6.33 -10.39 -8.09
N PRO A 32 6.79 -11.19 -9.07
CA PRO A 32 7.50 -12.44 -8.77
C PRO A 32 8.89 -12.23 -8.14
N LEU A 33 9.40 -10.99 -8.07
CA LEU A 33 10.74 -10.67 -7.57
C LEU A 33 10.74 -10.13 -6.13
N ILE A 34 9.58 -9.88 -5.53
CA ILE A 34 9.45 -9.22 -4.22
C ILE A 34 8.84 -10.15 -3.18
N ASP A 35 9.07 -9.85 -1.90
CA ASP A 35 8.45 -10.58 -0.79
C ASP A 35 7.15 -9.88 -0.30
N MET A 36 7.01 -8.58 -0.56
CA MET A 36 5.99 -7.70 0.03
C MET A 36 5.48 -6.65 -0.98
N ALA A 37 4.18 -6.60 -1.26
CA ALA A 37 3.55 -5.63 -2.16
C ALA A 37 2.75 -4.59 -1.37
N ASN A 38 3.13 -3.31 -1.48
CA ASN A 38 2.40 -2.19 -0.90
C ASN A 38 1.35 -1.72 -1.93
N ILE A 39 0.10 -2.15 -1.79
CA ILE A 39 -0.95 -1.93 -2.79
C ILE A 39 -1.67 -0.59 -2.53
N ALA A 40 -1.70 0.28 -3.54
CA ALA A 40 -2.42 1.56 -3.49
C ALA A 40 -3.92 1.38 -3.23
N CYS A 41 -4.52 2.34 -2.50
CA CYS A 41 -5.83 2.17 -1.88
C CYS A 41 -6.91 3.17 -2.36
N GLY A 42 -6.71 3.82 -3.52
CA GLY A 42 -7.72 4.66 -4.16
C GLY A 42 -7.56 6.17 -4.02
N PHE A 43 -6.61 6.63 -3.19
CA PHE A 43 -6.52 8.05 -2.83
C PHE A 43 -5.37 8.77 -3.53
N HIS A 44 -4.22 8.12 -3.74
CA HIS A 44 -3.17 8.60 -4.64
C HIS A 44 -3.18 7.90 -6.00
N ALA A 45 -3.62 6.65 -6.01
CA ALA A 45 -3.68 5.77 -7.17
C ALA A 45 -4.60 4.58 -6.90
N SER A 46 -4.75 3.67 -7.87
CA SER A 46 -5.62 2.50 -7.87
C SER A 46 -7.11 2.78 -7.95
N ASP A 47 -7.77 2.39 -9.03
CA ASP A 47 -9.21 2.16 -9.01
C ASP A 47 -9.53 0.75 -8.44
N PRO A 48 -10.82 0.42 -8.16
CA PRO A 48 -11.17 -0.89 -7.60
C PRO A 48 -10.77 -2.09 -8.49
N LEU A 49 -10.83 -1.94 -9.81
CA LEU A 49 -10.45 -3.01 -10.73
C LEU A 49 -8.93 -3.23 -10.71
N THR A 50 -8.15 -2.14 -10.71
CA THR A 50 -6.69 -2.20 -10.52
C THR A 50 -6.33 -2.88 -9.20
N MET A 51 -6.94 -2.46 -8.08
CA MET A 51 -6.67 -3.02 -6.75
C MET A 51 -6.93 -4.54 -6.73
N ASN A 52 -8.08 -4.97 -7.27
CA ASN A 52 -8.46 -6.37 -7.36
C ASN A 52 -7.48 -7.21 -8.21
N ARG A 53 -7.03 -6.67 -9.35
CA ARG A 53 -6.04 -7.32 -10.21
C ARG A 53 -4.70 -7.47 -9.49
N THR A 54 -4.21 -6.43 -8.82
CA THR A 54 -2.95 -6.48 -8.08
C THR A 54 -3.01 -7.46 -6.90
N VAL A 55 -4.15 -7.56 -6.21
CA VAL A 55 -4.38 -8.57 -5.15
C VAL A 55 -4.31 -10.00 -5.71
N LEU A 56 -4.95 -10.26 -6.86
CA LEU A 56 -4.89 -11.57 -7.51
C LEU A 56 -3.47 -11.91 -7.99
N LEU A 57 -2.74 -10.93 -8.51
CA LEU A 57 -1.35 -11.08 -8.92
C LEU A 57 -0.47 -11.43 -7.72
N ALA A 58 -0.62 -10.73 -6.59
CA ALA A 58 0.10 -11.04 -5.35
C ALA A 58 -0.22 -12.45 -4.84
N LYS A 59 -1.50 -12.89 -4.92
CA LYS A 59 -1.92 -14.26 -4.59
C LYS A 59 -1.20 -15.30 -5.44
N GLN A 60 -1.16 -15.09 -6.76
CA GLN A 60 -0.52 -16.00 -7.70
C GLN A 60 0.99 -16.12 -7.44
N SER A 61 1.64 -15.01 -7.06
CA SER A 61 3.08 -14.97 -6.76
C SER A 61 3.44 -15.33 -5.31
N GLY A 62 2.46 -15.58 -4.43
CA GLY A 62 2.71 -15.85 -3.00
C GLY A 62 3.30 -14.66 -2.24
N VAL A 63 3.05 -13.44 -2.71
CA VAL A 63 3.58 -12.19 -2.13
C VAL A 63 2.68 -11.67 -1.01
N LYS A 64 3.29 -11.16 0.07
CA LYS A 64 2.53 -10.56 1.18
C LYS A 64 1.89 -9.25 0.73
N ILE A 65 0.61 -9.08 1.07
CA ILE A 65 -0.15 -7.87 0.75
C ILE A 65 -0.08 -6.89 1.92
N GLY A 66 0.29 -5.64 1.64
CA GLY A 66 0.17 -4.53 2.57
C GLY A 66 -0.64 -3.37 1.98
N ALA A 67 -1.37 -2.66 2.83
CA ALA A 67 -2.05 -1.45 2.41
C ALA A 67 -1.05 -0.29 2.25
N HIS A 68 -1.20 0.46 1.16
CA HIS A 68 -0.40 1.64 0.86
C HIS A 68 -1.24 2.93 0.90
N PRO A 69 -1.73 3.35 2.08
CA PRO A 69 -2.64 4.48 2.19
C PRO A 69 -1.90 5.81 1.99
N SER A 70 -2.60 6.79 1.43
CA SER A 70 -2.08 8.12 1.14
C SER A 70 -3.02 9.21 1.62
N TYR A 71 -2.58 10.46 1.45
CA TYR A 71 -3.51 11.59 1.39
C TYR A 71 -4.42 11.50 0.14
N PRO A 72 -5.64 12.09 0.18
CA PRO A 72 -6.60 12.12 -0.94
C PRO A 72 -6.15 13.11 -2.03
N ASP A 73 -5.12 12.75 -2.78
CA ASP A 73 -4.55 13.60 -3.81
C ASP A 73 -4.15 12.79 -5.05
N LEU A 74 -5.12 12.46 -5.90
CA LEU A 74 -4.89 11.73 -7.14
C LEU A 74 -3.98 12.50 -8.11
N VAL A 75 -4.22 13.80 -8.28
CA VAL A 75 -3.46 14.62 -9.25
C VAL A 75 -2.00 14.78 -8.83
N GLY A 76 -1.75 14.98 -7.53
CA GLY A 76 -0.39 15.03 -7.01
C GLY A 76 0.19 13.66 -6.65
N PHE A 77 -0.51 12.58 -6.99
CA PHE A 77 -0.12 11.20 -6.69
C PHE A 77 0.23 11.00 -5.21
N GLY A 78 -0.49 11.67 -4.29
CA GLY A 78 -0.25 11.58 -2.85
C GLY A 78 1.13 12.09 -2.39
N ARG A 79 1.86 12.82 -3.24
CA ARG A 79 3.22 13.31 -2.96
C ARG A 79 3.26 14.74 -2.41
N ARG A 80 2.10 15.37 -2.18
CA ARG A 80 1.98 16.69 -1.57
C ARG A 80 1.45 16.57 -0.14
N SER A 81 2.11 17.25 0.80
CA SER A 81 1.65 17.29 2.19
C SER A 81 0.30 17.99 2.30
N MET A 82 -0.56 17.48 3.17
CA MET A 82 -1.87 18.06 3.47
C MET A 82 -1.98 18.26 4.98
N GLN A 83 -2.41 19.45 5.40
CA GLN A 83 -2.68 19.72 6.81
C GLN A 83 -4.06 19.16 7.15
N LEU A 84 -4.07 18.00 7.79
CA LEU A 84 -5.27 17.32 8.26
C LEU A 84 -5.21 17.15 9.77
N ARG A 85 -6.38 17.13 10.40
CA ARG A 85 -6.53 16.80 11.81
C ARG A 85 -6.33 15.29 12.01
N ALA A 86 -5.91 14.87 13.20
CA ALA A 86 -5.67 13.46 13.49
C ALA A 86 -6.89 12.57 13.18
N GLU A 87 -8.10 13.00 13.50
CA GLU A 87 -9.33 12.26 13.20
C GLU A 87 -9.58 12.07 11.70
N GLU A 88 -9.13 13.02 10.88
CA GLU A 88 -9.22 12.93 9.41
C GLU A 88 -8.22 11.88 8.92
N ILE A 89 -6.97 11.92 9.40
CA ILE A 89 -5.93 10.94 9.04
C ILE A 89 -6.37 9.52 9.42
N ILE A 90 -6.84 9.31 10.66
CA ILE A 90 -7.35 8.01 11.14
C ILE A 90 -8.47 7.51 10.22
N SER A 91 -9.43 8.36 9.90
CA SER A 91 -10.58 7.99 9.04
C SER A 91 -10.15 7.64 7.62
N LEU A 92 -9.19 8.39 7.05
CA LEU A 92 -8.61 8.12 5.74
C LEU A 92 -7.87 6.78 5.70
N ILE A 93 -7.11 6.45 6.76
CA ILE A 93 -6.41 5.17 6.88
C ILE A 93 -7.43 4.04 7.00
N HIS A 94 -8.41 4.15 7.90
CA HIS A 94 -9.47 3.14 8.06
C HIS A 94 -10.22 2.86 6.76
N TYR A 95 -10.59 3.92 6.02
CA TYR A 95 -11.27 3.78 4.73
C TYR A 95 -10.42 2.98 3.73
N GLN A 96 -9.17 3.40 3.54
CA GLN A 96 -8.26 2.82 2.56
C GLN A 96 -7.89 1.37 2.89
N VAL A 97 -7.54 1.10 4.16
CA VAL A 97 -7.25 -0.26 4.63
C VAL A 97 -8.49 -1.13 4.54
N GLY A 98 -9.67 -0.61 4.89
CA GLY A 98 -10.94 -1.32 4.78
C GLY A 98 -11.28 -1.69 3.33
N ALA A 99 -11.05 -0.78 2.38
CA ALA A 99 -11.26 -1.05 0.96
C ALA A 99 -10.39 -2.21 0.46
N LEU A 100 -9.07 -2.17 0.75
CA LEU A 100 -8.16 -3.26 0.36
C LEU A 100 -8.49 -4.57 1.11
N ALA A 101 -8.84 -4.49 2.40
CA ALA A 101 -9.19 -5.64 3.20
C ALA A 101 -10.44 -6.35 2.67
N GLY A 102 -11.47 -5.60 2.26
CA GLY A 102 -12.67 -6.17 1.64
C GLY A 102 -12.37 -6.92 0.34
N ILE A 103 -11.51 -6.35 -0.51
CA ILE A 103 -11.07 -7.02 -1.75
C ILE A 103 -10.23 -8.27 -1.43
N CYS A 104 -9.31 -8.20 -0.46
CA CYS A 104 -8.54 -9.37 -0.02
C CYS A 104 -9.46 -10.48 0.50
N GLN A 105 -10.46 -10.13 1.31
CA GLN A 105 -11.41 -11.08 1.89
C GLN A 105 -12.21 -11.83 0.80
N ALA A 106 -12.61 -11.15 -0.27
CA ALA A 106 -13.30 -11.77 -1.40
C ALA A 106 -12.47 -12.90 -2.05
N HIS A 107 -11.14 -12.84 -1.93
CA HIS A 107 -10.18 -13.83 -2.45
C HIS A 107 -9.57 -14.74 -1.38
N GLN A 108 -10.13 -14.74 -0.16
CA GLN A 108 -9.65 -15.50 1.00
C GLN A 108 -8.19 -15.15 1.36
N LEU A 109 -7.86 -13.86 1.26
CA LEU A 109 -6.59 -13.27 1.65
C LEU A 109 -6.80 -12.25 2.77
N GLN A 110 -5.70 -11.73 3.30
CA GLN A 110 -5.71 -10.68 4.32
C GLN A 110 -4.62 -9.66 4.06
N VAL A 111 -4.89 -8.41 4.46
CA VAL A 111 -3.85 -7.38 4.56
C VAL A 111 -2.94 -7.72 5.74
N SER A 112 -1.63 -7.80 5.49
CA SER A 112 -0.63 -8.25 6.47
C SER A 112 0.10 -7.11 7.17
N TYR A 113 0.14 -5.92 6.57
CA TYR A 113 0.82 -4.76 7.12
C TYR A 113 0.31 -3.46 6.45
N VAL A 114 0.75 -2.32 6.96
CA VAL A 114 0.47 -0.99 6.40
C VAL A 114 1.79 -0.25 6.20
N LYS A 115 1.96 0.40 5.05
CA LYS A 115 3.08 1.30 4.75
C LYS A 115 2.49 2.57 4.14
N PRO A 116 2.47 3.73 4.80
CA PRO A 116 1.96 4.95 4.19
C PRO A 116 2.70 5.33 2.90
N HIS A 117 1.99 6.00 1.99
CA HIS A 117 2.50 6.46 0.71
C HIS A 117 2.99 7.92 0.79
N GLY A 118 3.99 8.23 -0.04
CA GLY A 118 4.32 9.59 -0.45
C GLY A 118 4.48 10.58 0.70
N ALA A 119 3.74 11.68 0.64
CA ALA A 119 3.84 12.74 1.62
C ALA A 119 3.38 12.30 3.02
N LEU A 120 2.35 11.44 3.13
CA LEU A 120 1.89 10.93 4.42
C LEU A 120 2.99 10.16 5.15
N TYR A 121 3.76 9.33 4.42
CA TYR A 121 4.93 8.64 4.97
C TYR A 121 5.97 9.64 5.48
N ASN A 122 6.32 10.63 4.67
CA ASN A 122 7.37 11.58 5.02
C ASN A 122 6.94 12.48 6.19
N ASP A 123 5.66 12.82 6.27
CA ASP A 123 5.10 13.65 7.33
C ASP A 123 5.04 12.89 8.65
N MET A 124 4.59 11.62 8.67
CA MET A 124 4.61 10.81 9.91
C MET A 124 6.04 10.61 10.45
N MET A 125 7.05 10.57 9.58
CA MET A 125 8.45 10.44 10.00
C MET A 125 8.99 11.72 10.65
N ARG A 126 8.37 12.87 10.40
CA ARG A 126 8.79 14.19 10.91
C ARG A 126 7.92 14.69 12.05
N ASP A 127 6.65 14.29 12.10
CA ASP A 127 5.67 14.74 13.07
C ASP A 127 5.07 13.56 13.84
N GLN A 128 5.36 13.52 15.15
CA GLN A 128 4.87 12.50 16.06
C GLN A 128 3.35 12.52 16.24
N ALA A 129 2.68 13.66 16.04
CA ALA A 129 1.23 13.72 16.08
C ALA A 129 0.61 12.99 14.88
N ILE A 130 1.24 13.11 13.70
CA ILE A 130 0.83 12.37 12.49
C ILE A 130 1.15 10.88 12.62
N LEU A 131 2.30 10.51 13.19
CA LEU A 131 2.63 9.09 13.44
C LEU A 131 1.68 8.39 14.41
N LYS A 132 1.18 9.14 15.42
CA LYS A 132 0.25 8.61 16.41
C LYS A 132 -1.19 8.49 15.90
N ALA A 133 -1.54 9.29 14.89
CA ALA A 133 -2.82 9.21 14.20
C ALA A 133 -2.82 7.99 13.28
#